data_AF-A0A6G1FE17-F1
#
_entry.id   AF-A0A6G1FE17-F1
#
_cell.length_a   1.000
_cell.length_b   1.000
_cell.length_c   1.000
_cell.angle_alpha   90.00
_cell.angle_beta   90.00
_cell.angle_gamma   90.00
#
_symmetry.space_group_name_H-M   'P 1'
#
loop_
_entity.id
_entity.type
_entity.pdbx_description
1 polymer ?
#
loop_
_entity_poly.entity_id
_entity_poly.type
_entity_poly.pdbx_seq_one_letter_code
_entity_poly.pdbx_strand_id
1 'polypeptide(L)'
;MAVRRLAMKHLLALEPQDPSTYVLTSNLYSELARWQCSESTRLKMREKGMCKIPAKSWMFHGNSIHSFFARDRSHPQSKDIYAGLDVLILECMKSGYEPDTTFVLHDVEEYQKRHFLMYHSLKLAAMYGLLMAGHGGTIYVVKNIRMCGDCHSFLEHASAATGKEIWFTI
;
A
#
# COMPACT_ATOMS: atom_id res chain seq x y z
N MET A 1 21.12 -10.06 13.82
CA MET A 1 20.88 -11.21 12.90
C MET A 1 20.24 -12.42 13.59
N ALA A 2 20.76 -12.92 14.73
CA ALA A 2 20.22 -14.12 15.40
C ALA A 2 18.76 -13.98 15.89
N VAL A 3 18.41 -12.86 16.51
CA VAL A 3 17.06 -12.61 17.07
C VAL A 3 15.97 -12.63 15.98
N ARG A 4 16.20 -11.97 14.83
CA ARG A 4 15.23 -11.96 13.72
C ARG A 4 14.96 -13.37 13.18
N ARG A 5 16.00 -14.20 13.04
CA ARG A 5 15.88 -15.58 12.55
C ARG A 5 15.13 -16.47 13.54
N LEU A 6 15.35 -16.26 14.84
CA LEU A 6 14.63 -16.94 15.91
C LEU A 6 13.15 -16.53 15.88
N ALA A 7 12.85 -15.23 15.83
CA ALA A 7 11.50 -14.70 15.73
C ALA A 7 10.72 -15.24 14.52
N MET A 8 11.33 -15.30 13.33
CA MET A 8 10.70 -15.89 12.13
C MET A 8 10.30 -17.36 12.32
N LYS A 9 11.18 -18.16 12.94
CA LYS A 9 10.89 -19.58 13.21
C LYS A 9 9.77 -19.74 14.24
N HIS A 10 9.77 -18.93 15.29
CA HIS A 10 8.72 -18.96 16.30
C HIS A 10 7.37 -18.51 15.74
N LEU A 11 7.35 -17.46 14.90
CA LEU A 11 6.11 -16.95 14.29
C LEU A 11 5.36 -18.09 13.58
N LEU A 12 6.05 -18.79 12.68
CA LEU A 12 5.47 -19.92 11.92
C LEU A 12 5.05 -21.11 12.80
N ALA A 13 5.69 -21.30 13.95
CA ALA A 13 5.36 -22.38 14.86
C ALA A 13 4.13 -22.06 15.75
N LEU A 14 3.91 -20.77 16.07
CA LEU A 14 2.81 -20.33 16.92
C LEU A 14 1.46 -20.44 16.21
N GLU A 15 1.37 -19.91 14.99
CA GLU A 15 0.11 -19.86 14.23
C GLU A 15 0.31 -20.41 12.81
N PRO A 16 0.53 -21.73 12.65
CA PRO A 16 0.89 -22.35 11.38
C PRO A 16 -0.22 -22.36 10.33
N GLN A 17 -1.45 -21.97 10.72
CA GLN A 17 -2.64 -21.88 9.88
C GLN A 17 -3.09 -20.44 9.62
N ASP A 18 -2.35 -19.43 10.11
CA ASP A 18 -2.63 -18.03 9.79
C ASP A 18 -1.80 -17.58 8.57
N PRO A 19 -2.43 -17.18 7.44
CA PRO A 19 -1.72 -16.60 6.31
C PRO A 19 -0.85 -15.39 6.66
N SER A 20 -1.24 -14.60 7.68
CA SER A 20 -0.51 -13.40 8.09
C SER A 20 0.91 -13.73 8.55
N THR A 21 1.08 -14.84 9.27
CA THR A 21 2.36 -15.34 9.77
C THR A 21 3.34 -15.69 8.65
N TYR A 22 2.85 -16.28 7.55
CA TYR A 22 3.66 -16.57 6.37
C TYR A 22 4.02 -15.28 5.62
N VAL A 23 3.09 -14.34 5.51
CA VAL A 23 3.33 -13.03 4.87
C VAL A 23 4.39 -12.25 5.65
N LEU A 24 4.27 -12.16 6.98
CA LEU A 24 5.24 -11.48 7.84
C LEU A 24 6.62 -12.14 7.77
N THR A 25 6.68 -13.47 7.81
CA THR A 25 7.95 -14.21 7.70
C THR A 25 8.62 -14.01 6.33
N SER A 26 7.83 -14.03 5.25
CA SER A 26 8.28 -13.71 3.89
C SER A 26 8.82 -12.28 3.80
N ASN A 27 8.09 -11.31 4.35
CA ASN A 27 8.51 -9.91 4.38
C ASN A 27 9.85 -9.73 5.11
N LEU A 28 10.03 -10.39 6.27
CA LEU A 28 11.28 -10.36 7.02
C LEU A 28 12.45 -10.98 6.24
N TYR A 29 12.20 -12.02 5.43
CA TYR A 29 13.24 -12.55 4.53
C TYR A 29 13.56 -11.57 3.40
N SER A 30 12.55 -10.94 2.81
CA SER A 30 12.73 -9.90 1.79
C SER A 30 13.57 -8.72 2.30
N GLU A 31 13.33 -8.24 3.53
CA GLU A 31 14.16 -7.18 4.16
C GLU A 31 15.64 -7.58 4.31
N LEU A 32 15.92 -8.88 4.43
CA LEU A 32 17.28 -9.41 4.54
C LEU A 32 17.87 -9.80 3.16
N ALA A 33 17.23 -9.40 2.07
CA ALA A 33 17.56 -9.80 0.70
C ALA A 33 17.62 -11.34 0.49
N ARG A 34 16.87 -12.09 1.31
CA ARG A 34 16.79 -13.57 1.22
C ARG A 34 15.58 -13.97 0.37
N TRP A 35 15.59 -13.57 -0.90
CA TRP A 35 14.47 -13.71 -1.83
C TRP A 35 13.99 -15.16 -1.96
N GLN A 36 14.91 -16.11 -2.12
CA GLN A 36 14.59 -17.55 -2.16
C GLN A 36 13.85 -18.03 -0.91
N CYS A 37 14.21 -17.54 0.28
CA CYS A 37 13.51 -17.88 1.53
C CYS A 37 12.12 -17.24 1.58
N SER A 38 11.99 -16.01 1.09
CA SER A 38 10.71 -15.31 0.97
C SER A 38 9.75 -16.07 0.05
N GLU A 39 10.21 -16.42 -1.15
CA GLU A 39 9.44 -17.19 -2.14
C GLU A 39 9.04 -18.57 -1.62
N SER A 40 9.98 -19.31 -1.03
CA SER A 40 9.72 -20.63 -0.43
C SER A 40 8.65 -20.54 0.67
N THR A 41 8.70 -19.50 1.51
CA THR A 41 7.69 -19.27 2.55
C THR A 41 6.31 -19.02 1.94
N ARG A 42 6.22 -18.21 0.88
CA ARG A 42 4.95 -17.94 0.17
C ARG A 42 4.45 -19.14 -0.63
N LEU A 43 5.33 -20.00 -1.12
CA LEU A 43 4.97 -21.26 -1.76
C LEU A 43 4.31 -22.20 -0.75
N LYS A 44 4.92 -22.42 0.42
CA LYS A 44 4.36 -23.25 1.50
C LYS A 44 2.98 -22.77 1.96
N MET A 45 2.79 -21.45 2.02
CA MET A 45 1.49 -20.85 2.30
C MET A 45 0.44 -21.28 1.25
N ARG A 46 0.76 -21.18 -0.04
CA ARG A 46 -0.14 -21.56 -1.13
C ARG A 46 -0.42 -23.05 -1.21
N GLU A 47 0.60 -23.90 -0.97
CA GLU A 47 0.45 -25.37 -0.94
C GLU A 47 -0.53 -25.83 0.15
N LYS A 48 -0.67 -25.04 1.22
CA LYS A 48 -1.68 -25.25 2.27
C LYS A 48 -3.05 -24.66 1.94
N GLY A 49 -3.26 -24.16 0.72
CA GLY A 49 -4.51 -23.50 0.31
C GLY A 49 -4.74 -22.12 0.93
N MET A 50 -3.72 -21.53 1.58
CA MET A 50 -3.85 -20.24 2.25
C MET A 50 -3.59 -19.07 1.30
N CYS A 51 -4.43 -18.04 1.41
CA CYS A 51 -4.32 -16.80 0.67
C CYS A 51 -4.33 -15.61 1.63
N LYS A 52 -3.53 -14.58 1.32
CA LYS A 52 -3.63 -13.33 2.08
C LYS A 52 -4.89 -12.58 1.67
N ILE A 53 -5.45 -11.82 2.60
CA ILE A 53 -6.45 -10.81 2.26
C ILE A 53 -5.73 -9.68 1.49
N PRO A 54 -6.18 -9.32 0.28
CA PRO A 54 -5.58 -8.24 -0.47
C PRO A 54 -5.81 -6.89 0.23
N ALA A 55 -4.81 -6.01 0.14
CA ALA A 55 -4.92 -4.64 0.62
C ALA A 55 -5.94 -3.89 -0.24
N LYS A 56 -6.95 -3.32 0.42
CA LYS A 56 -8.03 -2.57 -0.21
C LYS A 56 -8.22 -1.26 0.54
N SER A 57 -8.42 -0.18 -0.22
CA SER A 57 -8.82 1.11 0.32
C SER A 57 -10.15 1.52 -0.31
N TRP A 58 -11.01 2.20 0.42
CA TRP A 58 -12.28 2.68 -0.10
C TRP A 58 -12.70 4.00 0.51
N MET A 59 -13.63 4.66 -0.13
CA MET A 59 -14.25 5.88 0.37
C MET A 59 -15.72 5.97 -0.04
N PHE A 60 -16.43 6.89 0.59
CA PHE A 60 -17.82 7.18 0.31
C PHE A 60 -17.93 8.46 -0.52
N HIS A 61 -18.72 8.42 -1.60
CA HIS A 61 -19.09 9.59 -2.37
C HIS A 61 -20.57 9.48 -2.77
N GLY A 62 -21.39 10.44 -2.34
CA GLY A 62 -22.84 10.31 -2.40
C GLY A 62 -23.31 9.04 -1.68
N ASN A 63 -24.13 8.22 -2.36
CA ASN A 63 -24.62 6.94 -1.84
C ASN A 63 -23.77 5.73 -2.30
N SER A 64 -22.58 5.96 -2.83
CA SER A 64 -21.74 4.90 -3.41
C SER A 64 -20.44 4.69 -2.64
N ILE A 65 -19.99 3.44 -2.59
CA ILE A 65 -18.68 3.05 -2.07
C ILE A 65 -17.75 2.84 -3.25
N HIS A 66 -16.62 3.54 -3.25
CA HIS A 66 -15.60 3.43 -4.28
C HIS A 66 -14.39 2.72 -3.68
N SER A 67 -14.10 1.52 -4.17
CA SER A 67 -13.02 0.66 -3.67
C SER A 67 -11.88 0.57 -4.68
N PHE A 68 -10.67 0.45 -4.16
CA PHE A 68 -9.46 0.39 -4.95
C PHE A 68 -8.52 -0.68 -4.38
N PHE A 69 -7.91 -1.46 -5.28
CA PHE A 69 -6.72 -2.26 -5.00
C PHE A 69 -5.46 -1.54 -5.49
N ALA A 70 -4.27 -2.06 -5.15
CA ALA A 70 -3.04 -1.51 -5.71
C ALA A 70 -3.00 -1.72 -7.24
N ARG A 71 -2.69 -0.66 -7.99
CA ARG A 71 -2.69 -0.62 -9.47
C ARG A 71 -4.02 -0.99 -10.10
N ASP A 72 -5.11 -0.79 -9.37
CA ASP A 72 -6.46 -1.04 -9.86
C ASP A 72 -6.82 -0.08 -11.00
N ARG A 73 -7.41 -0.61 -12.08
CA ARG A 73 -7.89 0.15 -13.24
C ARG A 73 -9.35 -0.16 -13.58
N SER A 74 -10.04 -0.93 -12.73
CA SER A 74 -11.43 -1.34 -12.94
C SER A 74 -12.43 -0.20 -12.73
N HIS A 75 -12.05 0.85 -12.01
CA HIS A 75 -12.90 2.01 -11.76
C HIS A 75 -13.22 2.75 -13.08
N PRO A 76 -14.48 3.18 -13.31
CA PRO A 76 -14.87 3.90 -14.53
C PRO A 76 -14.04 5.17 -14.80
N GLN A 77 -13.67 5.89 -13.75
CA GLN A 77 -12.84 7.11 -13.82
C GLN A 77 -11.33 6.82 -13.65
N SER A 78 -10.87 5.60 -13.91
CA SER A 78 -9.46 5.22 -13.70
C SER A 78 -8.47 6.12 -14.45
N LYS A 79 -8.82 6.60 -15.66
CA LYS A 79 -7.96 7.52 -16.40
C LYS A 79 -7.72 8.84 -15.65
N ASP A 80 -8.78 9.46 -15.14
CA ASP A 80 -8.70 10.73 -14.42
C ASP A 80 -7.99 10.57 -13.07
N ILE A 81 -8.26 9.45 -12.37
CA ILE A 81 -7.60 9.13 -11.10
C ILE A 81 -6.09 9.00 -11.30
N TYR A 82 -5.64 8.28 -12.33
CA TYR A 82 -4.20 8.10 -12.58
C TYR A 82 -3.56 9.41 -13.01
N ALA A 83 -4.17 10.15 -13.95
CA ALA A 83 -3.63 11.43 -14.40
C ALA A 83 -3.52 12.45 -13.26
N GLY A 84 -4.56 12.56 -12.42
CA GLY A 84 -4.53 13.42 -11.25
C GLY A 84 -3.48 12.99 -10.22
N LEU A 85 -3.34 11.68 -10.00
CA LEU A 85 -2.37 11.14 -9.06
C LEU A 85 -0.93 11.38 -9.53
N ASP A 86 -0.65 11.22 -10.82
CA ASP A 86 0.67 11.48 -11.40
C ASP A 86 1.06 12.95 -11.20
N VAL A 87 0.14 13.89 -11.45
CA VAL A 87 0.36 15.33 -11.20
C VAL A 87 0.58 15.61 -9.72
N LEU A 88 -0.24 15.05 -8.84
CA LEU A 88 -0.14 15.26 -7.40
C LEU A 88 1.16 14.70 -6.82
N ILE A 89 1.61 13.53 -7.28
CA ILE A 89 2.89 12.94 -6.88
C ILE A 89 4.03 13.89 -7.26
N LEU A 90 4.05 14.40 -8.49
CA LEU A 90 5.07 15.36 -8.93
C LEU A 90 5.06 16.62 -8.06
N GLU A 91 3.89 17.11 -7.68
CA GLU A 91 3.79 18.28 -6.79
C GLU A 91 4.30 17.97 -5.38
N CYS A 92 3.95 16.82 -4.82
CA CYS A 92 4.48 16.36 -3.53
C CYS A 92 6.00 16.22 -3.57
N MET A 93 6.57 15.72 -4.67
CA MET A 93 8.02 15.58 -4.81
C MET A 93 8.73 16.94 -4.82
N LYS A 94 8.12 17.98 -5.39
CA LYS A 94 8.67 19.35 -5.32
C LYS A 94 8.66 19.91 -3.90
N SER A 95 7.72 19.48 -3.05
CA SER A 95 7.62 19.90 -1.66
C SER A 95 8.38 19.02 -0.67
N GLY A 96 9.08 17.98 -1.14
CA GLY A 96 9.99 17.17 -0.32
C GLY A 96 9.59 15.69 -0.15
N TYR A 97 8.48 15.24 -0.74
CA TYR A 97 8.13 13.81 -0.72
C TYR A 97 9.13 13.00 -1.54
N GLU A 98 9.81 12.06 -0.87
CA GLU A 98 10.69 11.09 -1.52
C GLU A 98 10.08 9.67 -1.43
N PRO A 99 9.78 9.01 -2.56
CA PRO A 99 9.26 7.65 -2.55
C PRO A 99 10.22 6.66 -1.88
N ASP A 100 9.80 6.07 -0.76
CA ASP A 100 10.64 5.17 0.01
C ASP A 100 10.50 3.72 -0.48
N THR A 101 11.44 3.30 -1.33
CA THR A 101 11.46 1.96 -1.95
C THR A 101 11.79 0.84 -0.98
N THR A 102 12.17 1.13 0.27
CA THR A 102 12.33 0.11 1.31
C THR A 102 11.00 -0.55 1.67
N PHE A 103 9.86 0.11 1.41
CA PHE A 103 8.52 -0.47 1.56
C PHE A 103 8.12 -1.42 0.43
N VAL A 104 8.96 -1.61 -0.60
CA VAL A 104 8.72 -2.57 -1.69
C VAL A 104 9.57 -3.83 -1.50
N LEU A 105 8.94 -4.85 -0.91
CA LEU A 105 9.59 -6.12 -0.55
C LEU A 105 9.64 -7.15 -1.70
N HIS A 106 9.79 -6.67 -2.94
CA HIS A 106 9.91 -7.50 -4.15
C HIS A 106 11.32 -7.39 -4.73
N ASP A 107 11.82 -8.51 -5.26
CA ASP A 107 13.09 -8.57 -5.99
C ASP A 107 12.87 -8.11 -7.43
N VAL A 108 12.87 -6.79 -7.60
CA VAL A 108 12.66 -6.09 -8.88
C VAL A 108 13.58 -4.89 -8.94
N GLU A 109 13.76 -4.33 -10.14
CA GLU A 109 14.60 -3.16 -10.34
C GLU A 109 14.06 -1.93 -9.62
N GLU A 110 14.95 -0.99 -9.28
CA GLU A 110 14.62 0.18 -8.47
C GLU A 110 13.54 1.05 -9.11
N TYR A 111 13.57 1.20 -10.44
CA TYR A 111 12.53 1.94 -11.17
C TYR A 111 11.14 1.27 -11.03
N GLN A 112 11.10 -0.06 -10.97
CA GLN A 112 9.86 -0.82 -10.78
C GLN A 112 9.35 -0.65 -9.35
N LYS A 113 10.25 -0.64 -8.35
CA LYS A 113 9.87 -0.36 -6.97
C LYS A 113 9.24 1.02 -6.83
N ARG A 114 9.86 2.05 -7.40
CA ARG A 114 9.30 3.41 -7.44
C ARG A 114 7.91 3.41 -8.06
N HIS A 115 7.75 2.77 -9.23
CA HIS A 115 6.45 2.67 -9.89
C HIS A 115 5.39 1.92 -9.06
N PHE A 116 5.77 0.89 -8.29
CA PHE A 116 4.83 0.17 -7.43
C PHE A 116 4.26 1.03 -6.30
N LEU A 117 5.06 1.94 -5.73
CA LEU A 117 4.63 2.86 -4.67
C LEU A 117 3.61 3.89 -5.15
N MET A 118 3.68 4.31 -6.41
CA MET A 118 2.83 5.38 -6.94
C MET A 118 1.35 5.01 -6.91
N TYR A 119 1.03 3.75 -7.18
CA TYR A 119 -0.35 3.30 -7.36
C TYR A 119 -0.82 2.37 -6.25
N HIS A 120 -0.45 2.67 -5.00
CA HIS A 120 -1.05 2.01 -3.84
C HIS A 120 -2.54 2.35 -3.74
N SER A 121 -3.33 1.39 -3.24
CA SER A 121 -4.80 1.53 -3.11
C SER A 121 -5.22 2.82 -2.38
N LEU A 122 -4.44 3.22 -1.38
CA LEU A 122 -4.73 4.41 -0.58
C LEU A 122 -4.55 5.69 -1.39
N LYS A 123 -3.48 5.78 -2.21
CA LYS A 123 -3.22 6.93 -3.06
C LYS A 123 -4.30 7.07 -4.14
N LEU A 124 -4.74 5.94 -4.71
CA LEU A 124 -5.86 5.91 -5.66
C LEU A 124 -7.17 6.39 -5.02
N ALA A 125 -7.49 5.89 -3.82
CA ALA A 125 -8.70 6.32 -3.10
C ALA A 125 -8.64 7.80 -2.69
N ALA A 126 -7.50 8.27 -2.18
CA ALA A 126 -7.30 9.67 -1.82
C ALA A 126 -7.41 10.59 -3.04
N MET A 127 -6.82 10.21 -4.18
CA MET A 127 -6.92 10.97 -5.42
C MET A 127 -8.36 11.02 -5.92
N TYR A 128 -9.09 9.90 -5.90
CA TYR A 128 -10.50 9.91 -6.22
C TYR A 128 -11.28 10.88 -5.32
N GLY A 129 -10.99 10.87 -4.02
CA GLY A 129 -11.60 11.81 -3.08
C GLY A 129 -11.28 13.26 -3.37
N LEU A 130 -10.03 13.57 -3.74
CA LEU A 130 -9.62 14.91 -4.16
C LEU A 130 -10.37 15.39 -5.40
N LEU A 131 -10.55 14.51 -6.40
CA LEU A 131 -11.29 14.84 -7.62
C LEU A 131 -12.76 15.13 -7.34
N MET A 132 -13.36 14.41 -6.37
CA MET A 132 -14.77 14.54 -6.04
C MET A 132 -15.06 15.61 -4.97
N ALA A 133 -14.03 16.09 -4.26
CA ALA A 133 -14.19 17.06 -3.20
C ALA A 133 -14.43 18.47 -3.76
N GLY A 134 -15.59 19.06 -3.44
CA GLY A 134 -15.87 20.48 -3.70
C GLY A 134 -15.00 21.43 -2.86
N HIS A 135 -15.28 22.74 -2.93
CA HIS A 135 -14.59 23.75 -2.12
C HIS A 135 -14.91 23.58 -0.62
N GLY A 136 -14.03 22.90 0.12
CA GLY A 136 -14.06 22.81 1.59
C GLY A 136 -14.31 21.42 2.20
N GLY A 137 -14.42 20.35 1.38
CA GLY A 137 -14.65 19.00 1.91
C GLY A 137 -13.38 18.29 2.40
N THR A 138 -13.47 17.65 3.57
CA THR A 138 -12.50 16.68 4.11
C THR A 138 -12.62 15.34 3.38
N ILE A 139 -11.49 14.70 3.08
CA ILE A 139 -11.45 13.42 2.38
C ILE A 139 -11.26 12.30 3.40
N TYR A 140 -12.18 11.32 3.40
CA TYR A 140 -12.13 10.17 4.29
C TYR A 140 -11.83 8.90 3.50
N VAL A 141 -10.71 8.26 3.82
CA VAL A 141 -10.29 6.99 3.21
C VAL A 141 -10.22 5.90 4.27
N VAL A 142 -10.86 4.77 4.03
CA VAL A 142 -10.80 3.58 4.89
C VAL A 142 -9.89 2.54 4.25
N LYS A 143 -9.16 1.76 5.05
CA LYS A 143 -8.26 0.71 4.56
C LYS A 143 -8.28 -0.53 5.45
N ASN A 144 -8.44 -1.71 4.86
CA ASN A 144 -8.53 -2.97 5.64
C ASN A 144 -7.22 -3.47 6.27
N ILE A 145 -6.11 -2.76 6.10
CA ILE A 145 -4.81 -3.11 6.66
C ILE A 145 -4.06 -1.83 7.05
N ARG A 146 -3.03 -1.97 7.88
CA ARG A 146 -2.13 -0.86 8.24
C ARG A 146 -1.52 -0.19 7.00
N MET A 147 -1.43 1.14 7.05
CA MET A 147 -0.76 1.96 6.05
C MET A 147 0.77 1.75 6.07
N CYS A 148 1.41 1.75 4.89
CA CYS A 148 2.88 1.76 4.80
C CYS A 148 3.44 3.17 5.00
N GLY A 149 4.71 3.29 5.40
CA GLY A 149 5.33 4.60 5.67
C GLY A 149 5.39 5.51 4.45
N ASP A 150 5.63 4.96 3.26
CA ASP A 150 5.56 5.73 2.01
C ASP A 150 4.19 6.40 1.78
N CYS A 151 3.09 5.67 2.01
CA CYS A 151 1.74 6.22 1.88
C CYS A 151 1.45 7.27 2.94
N HIS A 152 1.97 7.11 4.16
CA HIS A 152 1.84 8.10 5.22
C HIS A 152 2.52 9.41 4.82
N SER A 153 3.80 9.33 4.41
CA SER A 153 4.56 10.49 3.95
C SER A 153 3.89 11.17 2.74
N PHE A 154 3.42 10.38 1.76
CA PHE A 154 2.69 10.92 0.62
C PHE A 154 1.43 11.69 1.03
N LEU A 155 0.60 11.15 1.92
CA LEU A 155 -0.65 11.82 2.33
C LEU A 155 -0.39 13.14 3.05
N GLU A 156 0.67 13.22 3.86
CA GLU A 156 1.09 14.46 4.51
C GLU A 156 1.42 15.55 3.48
N HIS A 157 2.24 15.22 2.49
CA HIS A 157 2.58 16.15 1.42
C HIS A 157 1.40 16.48 0.51
N ALA A 158 0.54 15.50 0.22
CA ALA A 158 -0.66 15.70 -0.59
C ALA A 158 -1.65 16.65 0.11
N SER A 159 -1.82 16.50 1.43
CA SER A 159 -2.66 17.39 2.23
C SER A 159 -2.12 18.82 2.20
N ALA A 160 -0.81 19.00 2.40
CA ALA A 160 -0.15 20.30 2.31
C ALA A 160 -0.26 20.93 0.90
N ALA A 161 0.00 20.16 -0.15
CA ALA A 161 -0.02 20.64 -1.54
C ALA A 161 -1.41 21.06 -2.02
N THR A 162 -2.45 20.37 -1.55
CA THR A 162 -3.84 20.62 -1.98
C THR A 162 -4.60 21.56 -1.05
N GLY A 163 -4.07 21.83 0.14
CA GLY A 163 -4.80 22.53 1.21
C GLY A 163 -6.03 21.75 1.70
N LYS A 164 -6.12 20.45 1.42
CA LYS A 164 -7.24 19.58 1.80
C LYS A 164 -6.83 18.69 2.95
N GLU A 165 -7.72 18.55 3.92
CA GLU A 165 -7.55 17.58 4.98
C GLU A 165 -7.87 16.16 4.47
N ILE A 166 -6.92 15.24 4.65
CA ILE A 166 -7.06 13.84 4.23
C ILE A 166 -6.98 12.94 5.46
N TRP A 167 -8.13 12.43 5.90
CA TRP A 167 -8.23 11.47 6.98
C TRP A 167 -8.15 10.05 6.47
N PHE A 168 -7.46 9.21 7.25
CA PHE A 168 -7.46 7.78 7.03
C PHE A 168 -7.91 7.04 8.29
N THR A 169 -8.55 5.89 8.10
CA THR A 169 -8.85 4.94 9.17
C THR A 169 -8.67 3.50 8.69
N ILE A 170 -8.51 2.57 9.63
CA ILE A 170 -8.40 1.13 9.37
C ILE A 170 -9.75 0.46 9.64
#